data_AF-A0A4Y2TKT5-F1
#
_entry.id   AF-A0A4Y2TKT5-F1
#
_cell.length_a   1.000
_cell.length_b   1.000
_cell.length_c   1.000
_cell.angle_alpha   90.00
_cell.angle_beta   90.00
_cell.angle_gamma   90.00
#
_symmetry.space_group_name_H-M   'P 1'
#
loop_
_entity.id
_entity.type
_entity.pdbx_description
1 polymer ?
#
loop_
_entity_poly.entity_id
_entity_poly.type
_entity_poly.pdbx_seq_one_letter_code
_entity_poly.pdbx_strand_id
1 'polypeptide(L)'
;MARNSAANGRTRRRQQTAITECTNFVIKKPTKSPKRILQQEILQNWKKEWDEADTGRLMHETIPTPSLKNHNWARSEVMFFTEHDPFTTCHKRFKLCASHQCSCVETGSSLHFATSRPHTKKWHFSKSSANNLIKWKNAILSNKRSRIRLNHIMDFLMDNDELIKGSSSY
;
A
#
# COMPACT_ATOMS: atom_id res chain seq x y z
N MET A 1 77.06 39.34 -13.12
CA MET A 1 75.65 38.90 -13.26
C MET A 1 75.34 37.85 -12.20
N ALA A 2 74.73 38.18 -11.05
CA ALA A 2 74.45 37.20 -9.99
C ALA A 2 73.32 37.64 -9.02
N ARG A 3 72.14 38.02 -9.54
CA ARG A 3 70.99 38.42 -8.69
C ARG A 3 69.68 37.66 -8.93
N ASN A 4 69.64 36.68 -9.83
CA ASN A 4 68.37 36.02 -10.22
C ASN A 4 68.06 34.69 -9.51
N SER A 5 69.01 34.07 -8.80
CA SER A 5 68.77 32.76 -8.15
C SER A 5 68.02 32.84 -6.81
N ALA A 6 68.16 33.93 -6.06
CA ALA A 6 67.54 34.07 -4.74
C ALA A 6 66.03 34.35 -4.81
N ALA A 7 65.56 35.02 -5.87
CA ALA A 7 64.15 35.33 -6.09
C ALA A 7 63.34 34.05 -6.41
N ASN A 8 63.85 33.19 -7.31
CA ASN A 8 63.20 31.92 -7.65
C ASN A 8 63.08 30.95 -6.47
N GLY A 9 64.05 30.95 -5.55
CA GLY A 9 63.99 30.13 -4.33
C GLY A 9 62.87 30.54 -3.37
N ARG A 10 62.57 31.84 -3.25
CA ARG A 10 61.48 32.34 -2.40
C ARG A 10 60.10 32.09 -3.02
N THR A 11 59.96 32.24 -4.33
CA THR A 11 58.71 31.98 -5.06
C THR A 11 58.34 30.50 -5.01
N ARG A 12 59.32 29.60 -5.17
CA ARG A 12 59.12 28.15 -5.05
C ARG A 12 58.75 27.74 -3.62
N ARG A 13 59.38 28.32 -2.61
CA ARG A 13 59.01 28.09 -1.19
C ARG A 13 57.60 28.59 -0.87
N ARG A 14 57.19 29.75 -1.38
CA ARG A 14 55.83 30.31 -1.18
C ARG A 14 54.73 29.47 -1.85
N GLN A 15 54.97 28.94 -3.05
CA GLN A 15 54.03 28.03 -3.71
C GLN A 15 53.92 26.69 -2.97
N GLN A 16 55.04 26.16 -2.47
CA GLN A 16 55.04 24.93 -1.69
C GLN A 16 54.29 25.07 -0.35
N THR A 17 54.43 26.21 0.34
CA THR A 17 53.70 26.46 1.60
C THR A 17 52.19 26.63 1.38
N ALA A 18 51.77 27.24 0.27
CA ALA A 18 50.35 27.40 -0.07
C ALA A 18 49.64 26.06 -0.40
N ILE A 19 50.38 25.09 -0.94
CA ILE A 19 49.86 23.73 -1.22
C ILE A 19 49.77 22.89 0.06
N THR A 20 50.68 23.10 1.03
CA THR A 20 50.66 22.39 2.32
C THR A 20 49.57 22.92 3.26
N GLU A 21 49.10 24.15 3.07
CA GLU A 21 47.93 24.72 3.75
C GLU A 21 46.59 24.37 3.08
N CYS A 22 46.57 23.44 2.13
CA CYS A 22 45.32 22.76 1.76
C CYS A 22 44.90 21.88 2.94
N THR A 23 44.13 22.47 3.85
CA THR A 23 43.39 21.73 4.87
C THR A 23 42.66 20.58 4.19
N ASN A 24 43.09 19.35 4.50
CA ASN A 24 42.42 18.14 4.03
C ASN A 24 41.00 18.14 4.59
N PHE A 25 40.05 18.69 3.84
CA PHE A 25 38.63 18.55 4.14
C PHE A 25 38.24 17.10 3.88
N VAL A 26 38.40 16.28 4.90
CA VAL A 26 37.89 14.90 4.90
C VAL A 26 36.36 14.98 4.98
N ILE A 27 35.72 15.02 3.81
CA ILE A 27 34.27 14.87 3.71
C ILE A 27 33.96 13.44 4.19
N LYS A 28 33.51 13.31 5.44
CA LYS A 28 33.01 12.03 5.96
C LYS A 28 31.83 11.64 5.09
N LYS A 29 31.93 10.48 4.42
CA LYS A 29 30.79 9.92 3.69
C LYS A 29 29.61 9.81 4.66
N PRO A 30 28.39 10.24 4.25
CA PRO A 30 27.21 10.05 5.06
C PRO A 30 27.11 8.60 5.52
N THR A 31 26.90 8.38 6.81
CA THR A 31 26.82 7.03 7.41
C THR A 31 25.66 6.21 6.87
N LYS A 32 24.67 6.88 6.27
CA LYS A 32 23.54 6.28 5.55
C LYS A 32 23.42 6.92 4.17
N SER A 33 23.08 6.10 3.18
CA SER A 33 22.74 6.59 1.83
C SER A 33 21.58 7.61 1.90
N PRO A 34 21.63 8.72 1.14
CA PRO A 34 20.52 9.68 1.04
C PRO A 34 19.18 9.00 0.69
N LYS A 35 19.22 7.97 -0.16
CA LYS A 35 18.04 7.15 -0.49
C LYS A 35 17.39 6.55 0.75
N ARG A 36 18.20 6.03 1.68
CA ARG A 36 17.70 5.41 2.91
C ARG A 36 17.08 6.44 3.85
N ILE A 37 17.65 7.64 3.93
CA ILE A 37 17.11 8.73 4.74
C ILE A 37 15.71 9.12 4.22
N LEU A 38 15.61 9.38 2.91
CA LEU A 38 14.33 9.70 2.26
C LEU A 38 13.28 8.61 2.45
N GLN A 39 13.64 7.34 2.28
CA GLN A 39 12.72 6.22 2.50
C GLN A 39 12.21 6.14 3.94
N GLN A 40 13.07 6.44 4.92
CA GLN A 40 12.68 6.45 6.33
C GLN A 40 11.69 7.58 6.62
N GLU A 41 11.95 8.77 6.09
CA GLU A 41 11.09 9.94 6.27
C GLU A 41 9.72 9.76 5.61
N ILE A 42 9.69 9.26 4.37
CA ILE A 42 8.43 8.94 3.65
C ILE A 42 7.59 7.94 4.45
N LEU A 43 8.20 6.87 4.97
CA LEU A 43 7.48 5.85 5.74
C LEU A 43 6.96 6.39 7.08
N GLN A 44 7.71 7.27 7.74
CA GLN A 44 7.27 7.90 8.99
C GLN A 44 6.09 8.84 8.76
N ASN A 45 6.18 9.72 7.77
CA ASN A 45 5.10 10.63 7.42
C ASN A 45 3.87 9.86 6.96
N TRP A 46 4.05 8.83 6.11
CA TRP A 46 2.94 7.99 5.67
C TRP A 46 2.31 7.23 6.84
N LYS A 47 3.10 6.67 7.78
CA LYS A 47 2.54 6.00 8.97
C LYS A 47 1.65 6.94 9.78
N LYS A 48 2.10 8.18 9.99
CA LYS A 48 1.34 9.19 10.73
C LYS A 48 -0.02 9.45 10.08
N GLU A 49 -0.02 9.77 8.78
CA GLU A 49 -1.27 9.98 8.02
C GLU A 49 -2.16 8.73 8.01
N TRP A 50 -1.57 7.54 7.89
CA TRP A 50 -2.29 6.26 7.87
C TRP A 50 -3.04 5.97 9.18
N ASP A 51 -2.45 6.34 10.32
CA ASP A 51 -3.07 6.13 11.63
C ASP A 51 -4.18 7.15 11.90
N GLU A 52 -3.92 8.42 11.55
CA GLU A 52 -4.83 9.55 11.75
C GLU A 52 -6.06 9.49 10.82
N ALA A 53 -5.91 8.97 9.60
CA ALA A 53 -6.98 8.93 8.59
C ALA A 53 -8.20 8.10 9.05
N ASP A 54 -9.39 8.70 9.06
CA ASP A 54 -10.66 8.03 9.38
C ASP A 54 -11.19 7.15 8.23
N THR A 55 -10.76 7.41 7.01
CA THR A 55 -11.10 6.65 5.81
C THR A 55 -10.22 5.40 5.65
N GLY A 56 -10.71 4.42 4.89
CA GLY A 56 -9.90 3.23 4.55
C GLY A 56 -9.63 2.25 5.69
N ARG A 57 -10.37 2.31 6.81
CA ARG A 57 -10.18 1.42 7.97
C ARG A 57 -10.22 -0.09 7.64
N LEU A 58 -11.00 -0.50 6.63
CA LEU A 58 -11.01 -1.88 6.12
C LEU A 58 -9.63 -2.37 5.66
N MET A 59 -8.84 -1.46 5.08
CA MET A 59 -7.46 -1.73 4.66
C MET A 59 -6.48 -1.59 5.80
N HIS A 60 -6.68 -0.64 6.71
CA HIS A 60 -5.84 -0.50 7.90
C HIS A 60 -5.78 -1.79 8.73
N GLU A 61 -6.91 -2.50 8.86
CA GLU A 61 -6.94 -3.80 9.55
C GLU A 61 -6.08 -4.89 8.88
N THR A 62 -5.98 -4.84 7.55
CA THR A 62 -5.27 -5.86 6.75
C THR A 62 -3.79 -5.50 6.54
N ILE A 63 -3.51 -4.20 6.40
CA ILE A 63 -2.17 -3.61 6.27
C ILE A 63 -2.06 -2.52 7.35
N PRO A 64 -1.73 -2.89 8.60
CA PRO A 64 -1.68 -1.95 9.73
C PRO A 64 -0.47 -1.01 9.67
N THR A 65 0.56 -1.39 8.92
CA THR A 65 1.78 -0.59 8.79
C THR A 65 2.10 -0.42 7.31
N PRO A 66 2.10 0.83 6.78
CA PRO A 66 2.56 1.09 5.43
C PRO A 66 4.01 0.63 5.25
N SER A 67 4.30 0.10 4.07
CA SER A 67 5.64 -0.35 3.74
C SER A 67 5.92 -0.15 2.25
N LEU A 68 7.19 -0.07 1.89
CA LEU A 68 7.61 -0.04 0.49
C LEU A 68 7.55 -1.43 -0.18
N LYS A 69 7.13 -2.47 0.54
CA LYS A 69 7.02 -3.82 -0.01
C LYS A 69 5.79 -3.89 -0.89
N ASN A 70 5.95 -4.42 -2.10
CA ASN A 70 4.80 -4.79 -2.90
C ASN A 70 4.17 -6.06 -2.32
N HIS A 71 2.88 -5.99 -1.99
CA HIS A 71 2.13 -7.13 -1.48
C HIS A 71 1.73 -8.13 -2.59
N ASN A 72 1.93 -7.77 -3.85
CA ASN A 72 1.58 -8.55 -5.04
C ASN A 72 0.11 -8.99 -5.03
N TRP A 73 -0.78 -8.10 -4.61
CA TRP A 73 -2.23 -8.33 -4.63
C TRP A 73 -2.76 -8.14 -6.04
N ALA A 74 -3.64 -9.06 -6.45
CA ALA A 74 -4.40 -8.92 -7.69
C ALA A 74 -5.48 -7.84 -7.54
N ARG A 75 -5.96 -7.31 -8.66
CA ARG A 75 -7.04 -6.30 -8.68
C ARG A 75 -8.29 -6.78 -7.93
N SER A 76 -8.70 -8.02 -8.16
CA SER A 76 -9.82 -8.70 -7.49
C SER A 76 -9.68 -8.73 -5.97
N GLU A 77 -8.48 -8.96 -5.47
CA GLU A 77 -8.19 -9.00 -4.03
C GLU A 77 -8.29 -7.61 -3.42
N VAL A 78 -7.71 -6.60 -4.09
CA VAL A 78 -7.80 -5.21 -3.66
C VAL A 78 -9.28 -4.78 -3.58
N MET A 79 -10.06 -5.06 -4.63
CA MET A 79 -11.50 -4.76 -4.66
C MET A 79 -12.25 -5.45 -3.52
N PHE A 80 -12.05 -6.77 -3.37
CA PHE A 80 -12.71 -7.56 -2.34
C PHE A 80 -12.44 -7.04 -0.91
N PHE A 81 -11.17 -6.73 -0.57
CA PHE A 81 -10.81 -6.33 0.79
C PHE A 81 -11.11 -4.85 1.10
N THR A 82 -11.12 -3.98 0.10
CA THR A 82 -11.55 -2.57 0.23
C THR A 82 -13.08 -2.42 0.20
N GLU A 83 -13.78 -3.52 -0.07
CA GLU A 83 -15.18 -3.56 -0.48
C GLU A 83 -15.47 -2.64 -1.68
N HIS A 84 -14.47 -2.28 -2.48
CA HIS A 84 -14.70 -1.54 -3.72
C HIS A 84 -15.28 -2.48 -4.79
N ASP A 85 -16.12 -1.96 -5.70
CA ASP A 85 -16.73 -2.64 -6.88
C ASP A 85 -16.78 -4.18 -6.82
N PRO A 86 -17.94 -4.85 -6.82
CA PRO A 86 -19.30 -4.38 -7.12
C PRO A 86 -20.20 -4.13 -5.88
N PHE A 87 -19.64 -4.04 -4.69
CA PHE A 87 -20.40 -4.16 -3.44
C PHE A 87 -21.32 -2.96 -3.12
N THR A 88 -22.57 -3.25 -2.73
CA THR A 88 -23.57 -2.23 -2.39
C THR A 88 -23.20 -1.43 -1.13
N THR A 89 -22.40 -2.00 -0.22
CA THR A 89 -21.85 -1.29 0.93
C THR A 89 -20.98 -0.11 0.50
N CYS A 90 -20.20 -0.29 -0.56
CA CYS A 90 -19.37 0.76 -1.14
C CYS A 90 -20.20 1.77 -1.92
N HIS A 91 -21.20 1.34 -2.70
CA HIS A 91 -22.13 2.28 -3.35
C HIS A 91 -22.84 3.18 -2.34
N LYS A 92 -23.33 2.65 -1.22
CA LYS A 92 -23.90 3.43 -0.11
C LYS A 92 -22.88 4.41 0.46
N ARG A 93 -21.66 3.96 0.73
CA ARG A 93 -20.56 4.80 1.27
C ARG A 93 -20.22 5.99 0.36
N PHE A 94 -20.19 5.77 -0.95
CA PHE A 94 -19.93 6.81 -1.95
C PHE A 94 -21.19 7.55 -2.42
N LYS A 95 -22.34 7.33 -1.76
CA LYS A 95 -23.62 7.98 -2.08
C LYS A 95 -24.07 7.74 -3.53
N LEU A 96 -23.64 6.63 -4.14
CA LEU A 96 -24.06 6.19 -5.47
C LEU A 96 -25.39 5.44 -5.44
N CYS A 97 -25.76 4.88 -4.29
CA CYS A 97 -27.06 4.23 -4.07
C CYS A 97 -27.58 4.53 -2.66
N ALA A 98 -28.91 4.62 -2.53
CA ALA A 98 -29.57 4.85 -1.25
C ALA A 98 -29.58 3.63 -0.33
N SER A 99 -29.46 2.40 -0.87
CA SER A 99 -29.47 1.15 -0.09
C SER A 99 -28.11 0.44 -0.11
N HIS A 100 -27.79 -0.24 0.99
CA HIS A 100 -26.64 -1.15 1.06
C HIS A 100 -27.08 -2.61 0.84
N GLN A 101 -28.34 -2.84 0.47
CA GLN A 101 -28.90 -4.17 0.28
C GLN A 101 -28.66 -4.70 -1.14
N CYS A 102 -28.35 -5.98 -1.21
CA CYS A 102 -28.23 -6.78 -2.42
C CYS A 102 -29.62 -7.21 -2.93
N SER A 103 -29.71 -7.85 -4.11
CA SER A 103 -30.94 -8.49 -4.63
C SER A 103 -31.59 -9.51 -3.65
N CYS A 104 -30.85 -9.97 -2.65
CA CYS A 104 -31.30 -10.80 -1.54
C CYS A 104 -31.92 -10.06 -0.36
N VAL A 105 -31.92 -8.73 -0.36
CA VAL A 105 -32.33 -7.90 0.80
C VAL A 105 -31.34 -7.97 1.99
N GLU A 106 -30.27 -8.77 1.92
CA GLU A 106 -29.14 -8.70 2.86
C GLU A 106 -28.11 -7.64 2.45
N THR A 107 -27.24 -7.25 3.40
CA THR A 107 -26.09 -6.38 3.13
C THR A 107 -25.16 -6.99 2.07
N GLY A 108 -25.02 -6.32 0.93
CA GLY A 108 -24.17 -6.78 -0.18
C GLY A 108 -22.68 -6.50 0.04
N SER A 109 -22.13 -6.95 1.18
CA SER A 109 -20.71 -6.87 1.50
C SER A 109 -19.90 -8.01 0.86
N SER A 110 -18.58 -7.84 0.77
CA SER A 110 -17.69 -8.87 0.24
C SER A 110 -17.74 -10.17 1.04
N LEU A 111 -17.86 -10.08 2.37
CA LEU A 111 -18.01 -11.24 3.25
C LEU A 111 -19.30 -12.02 2.98
N HIS A 112 -20.41 -11.33 2.74
CA HIS A 112 -21.70 -11.96 2.41
C HIS A 112 -21.60 -12.77 1.11
N PHE A 113 -21.05 -12.18 0.04
CA PHE A 113 -20.82 -12.92 -1.21
C PHE A 113 -19.83 -14.08 -1.06
N ALA A 114 -18.83 -13.94 -0.20
CA ALA A 114 -17.82 -14.98 0.02
C ALA A 114 -18.30 -16.16 0.88
N THR A 115 -19.34 -16.01 1.69
CA THR A 115 -19.67 -16.99 2.74
C THR A 115 -21.12 -17.45 2.81
N SER A 116 -22.08 -16.69 2.27
CA SER A 116 -23.51 -17.01 2.41
C SER A 116 -24.29 -17.02 1.10
N ARG A 117 -23.82 -16.37 0.04
CA ARG A 117 -24.64 -16.21 -1.17
C ARG A 117 -24.83 -17.50 -1.98
N PRO A 118 -26.07 -17.94 -2.27
CA PRO A 118 -26.31 -19.17 -3.03
C PRO A 118 -25.61 -19.20 -4.40
N HIS A 119 -25.57 -18.07 -5.10
CA HIS A 119 -24.94 -17.96 -6.43
C HIS A 119 -23.44 -18.21 -6.43
N THR A 120 -22.75 -17.90 -5.33
CA THR A 120 -21.29 -18.10 -5.19
C THR A 120 -20.95 -19.38 -4.42
N LYS A 121 -21.92 -20.25 -4.14
CA LYS A 121 -21.79 -21.44 -3.27
C LYS A 121 -20.63 -22.35 -3.64
N LYS A 122 -20.33 -22.48 -4.93
CA LYS A 122 -19.19 -23.28 -5.44
C LYS A 122 -17.83 -22.81 -4.90
N TRP A 123 -17.71 -21.52 -4.56
CA TRP A 123 -16.46 -20.88 -4.17
C TRP A 123 -16.51 -20.32 -2.75
N HIS A 124 -17.47 -20.75 -1.93
CA HIS A 124 -17.57 -20.27 -0.56
C HIS A 124 -16.30 -20.52 0.25
N PHE A 125 -16.00 -19.54 1.09
CA PHE A 125 -15.09 -19.68 2.20
C PHE A 125 -15.88 -20.02 3.46
N SER A 126 -15.22 -20.67 4.42
CA SER A 126 -15.79 -20.87 5.74
C SER A 126 -16.16 -19.52 6.35
N LYS A 127 -17.38 -19.42 6.91
CA LYS A 127 -17.85 -18.19 7.55
C LYS A 127 -16.93 -17.81 8.72
N SER A 128 -16.39 -16.60 8.69
CA SER A 128 -15.62 -16.07 9.82
C SER A 128 -16.55 -15.56 10.91
N SER A 129 -16.17 -15.72 12.18
CA SER A 129 -16.74 -14.90 13.25
C SER A 129 -16.19 -13.47 13.16
N ALA A 130 -16.96 -12.49 13.63
CA ALA A 130 -16.54 -11.07 13.62
C ALA A 130 -15.16 -10.87 14.28
N ASN A 131 -14.91 -11.57 15.40
CA ASN A 131 -13.66 -11.51 16.15
C ASN A 131 -12.43 -12.07 15.40
N ASN A 132 -12.64 -12.80 14.30
CA ASN A 132 -11.56 -13.44 13.53
C ASN A 132 -11.49 -12.98 12.06
N LEU A 133 -12.17 -11.88 11.71
CA LEU A 133 -12.22 -11.40 10.32
C LEU A 133 -10.82 -11.15 9.74
N ILE A 134 -9.93 -10.50 10.49
CA ILE A 134 -8.56 -10.21 10.04
C ILE A 134 -7.78 -11.50 9.78
N LYS A 135 -7.85 -12.48 10.70
CA LYS A 135 -7.20 -13.78 10.53
C LYS A 135 -7.71 -14.51 9.30
N TRP A 136 -9.02 -14.42 9.06
CA TRP A 136 -9.66 -15.00 7.88
C TRP A 136 -9.18 -14.33 6.59
N LYS A 137 -9.13 -12.99 6.51
CA LYS A 137 -8.57 -12.26 5.35
C LYS A 137 -7.12 -12.67 5.08
N ASN A 138 -6.30 -12.75 6.12
CA ASN A 138 -4.90 -13.16 6.01
C ASN A 138 -4.74 -14.62 5.56
N ALA A 139 -5.64 -15.52 5.97
CA ALA A 139 -5.64 -16.91 5.51
C ALA A 139 -5.99 -17.05 4.02
N ILE A 140 -6.83 -16.15 3.48
CA ILE A 140 -7.10 -16.10 2.04
C ILE A 140 -5.86 -15.63 1.30
N LEU A 141 -5.25 -14.53 1.75
CA LEU A 141 -4.07 -13.92 1.11
C LEU A 141 -2.82 -14.80 1.16
N SER A 142 -2.68 -15.65 2.18
CA SER A 142 -1.51 -16.54 2.31
C SER A 142 -1.60 -17.81 1.46
N ASN A 143 -2.80 -18.18 0.99
CA ASN A 143 -3.03 -19.44 0.29
C ASN A 143 -3.37 -19.24 -1.19
N LYS A 144 -2.53 -19.76 -2.09
CA LYS A 144 -2.73 -19.64 -3.55
C LYS A 144 -4.09 -20.17 -4.04
N ARG A 145 -4.58 -21.28 -3.50
CA ARG A 145 -5.89 -21.84 -3.88
C ARG A 145 -7.03 -20.95 -3.41
N SER A 146 -6.91 -20.37 -2.22
CA SER A 146 -7.87 -19.38 -1.71
C SER A 146 -7.90 -18.13 -2.58
N ARG A 147 -6.74 -17.63 -3.01
CA ARG A 147 -6.64 -16.48 -3.93
C ARG A 147 -7.33 -16.76 -5.28
N ILE A 148 -7.07 -17.92 -5.88
CA ILE A 148 -7.76 -18.35 -7.12
C ILE A 148 -9.29 -18.43 -6.92
N ARG A 149 -9.72 -18.97 -5.78
CA ARG A 149 -11.15 -19.05 -5.43
C ARG A 149 -11.78 -17.67 -5.28
N LEU A 150 -11.09 -16.72 -4.64
CA LEU A 150 -11.53 -15.34 -4.52
C LEU A 150 -11.66 -14.69 -5.90
N ASN A 151 -10.70 -14.92 -6.79
CA ASN A 151 -10.79 -14.41 -8.17
C ASN A 151 -12.03 -14.92 -8.87
N HIS A 152 -12.35 -16.22 -8.77
CA HIS A 152 -13.58 -16.75 -9.36
C HIS A 152 -14.86 -16.12 -8.79
N ILE A 153 -14.88 -15.79 -7.49
CA ILE A 153 -15.99 -15.03 -6.91
C ILE A 153 -16.07 -13.65 -7.56
N MET A 154 -14.95 -12.93 -7.62
CA MET A 154 -14.92 -11.58 -8.16
C MET A 154 -15.29 -11.52 -9.64
N ASP A 155 -14.75 -12.42 -10.46
CA ASP A 155 -15.07 -12.53 -11.89
C ASP A 155 -16.57 -12.78 -12.06
N PHE A 156 -17.12 -13.76 -11.34
CA PHE A 156 -18.56 -14.04 -11.37
C PHE A 156 -19.40 -12.82 -10.98
N LEU A 157 -19.02 -12.10 -9.92
CA LEU A 157 -19.76 -10.92 -9.46
C LEU A 157 -19.66 -9.76 -10.45
N MET A 158 -18.52 -9.57 -11.12
CA MET A 158 -18.36 -8.54 -12.14
C MET A 158 -19.17 -8.86 -13.41
N ASP A 159 -19.29 -10.15 -13.76
CA ASP A 159 -20.06 -10.62 -14.92
C ASP A 159 -21.58 -10.63 -14.67
N ASN A 160 -22.02 -10.58 -13.41
CA ASN A 160 -23.43 -10.69 -12.99
C ASN A 160 -23.79 -9.53 -12.04
N ASP A 161 -23.61 -8.29 -12.50
CA ASP A 161 -23.77 -7.07 -11.68
C ASP A 161 -25.22 -6.85 -11.22
N GLU A 162 -26.20 -7.43 -11.92
CA GLU A 162 -27.62 -7.47 -11.56
C GLU A 162 -27.89 -8.27 -10.29
N LEU A 163 -27.04 -9.25 -9.95
CA LEU A 163 -27.15 -9.98 -8.68
C LEU A 163 -26.79 -9.11 -7.48
N ILE A 164 -26.22 -7.93 -7.73
CA ILE A 164 -25.57 -7.09 -6.73
C ILE A 164 -26.34 -5.80 -6.59
N LYS A 165 -26.77 -5.20 -7.70
CA LYS A 165 -27.73 -4.11 -7.72
C LYS A 165 -29.08 -4.67 -7.24
N GLY A 166 -29.47 -4.38 -6.00
CA GLY A 166 -30.85 -4.57 -5.55
C GLY A 166 -31.79 -3.91 -6.57
N SER A 167 -32.99 -4.48 -6.79
CA SER A 167 -33.97 -3.94 -7.73
C SER A 167 -34.06 -2.42 -7.55
N SER A 168 -33.63 -1.65 -8.56
CA SER A 168 -33.62 -0.19 -8.51
C SER A 168 -35.07 0.27 -8.50
N SER A 169 -35.67 0.39 -7.32
CA SER A 169 -36.89 1.17 -7.14
C SER A 169 -36.46 2.64 -7.23
N TYR A 170 -36.56 3.19 -8.44
CA TYR A 170 -36.78 4.62 -8.62
C TYR A 170 -38.19 4.97 -8.13
#